data_AF-A0A821UFU7-F1
#
_entry.id   AF-A0A821UFU7-F1
#
_cell.length_a   1.000
_cell.length_b   1.000
_cell.length_c   1.000
_cell.angle_alpha   90.00
_cell.angle_beta   90.00
_cell.angle_gamma   90.00
#
_symmetry.space_group_name_H-M   'P 1'
#
loop_
_entity.id
_entity.type
_entity.pdbx_description
1 polymer ?
#
loop_
_entity_poly.entity_id
_entity_poly.type
_entity_poly.pdbx_seq_one_letter_code
_entity_poly.pdbx_strand_id
1 'polypeptide(L)'
;MDDSTVAVFCGLLPLILPNSNPFQKNWKYESIVQWKVLVKSVSWDALFLLGAGLSIAAAFRTSKLSDSVAQVLKFLDGIPNAAIIILVIVISGLFTEVTSNISTASIFLPILDSVARSSFIHPGLLVLPCTLAVSLAFMLPIATPPNAIIFGSGGLRVIDMVKTGIVMNILGFLVVFLAATTWMPKIYGLDDRATEIFYSINITTSTTAGQ
;
A
#
# COMPACT_ATOMS: atom_id res chain seq x y z
N MET A 1 18.60 14.37 10.47
CA MET A 1 17.45 14.45 11.40
C MET A 1 16.26 14.07 10.58
N ASP A 2 15.79 12.84 10.76
CA ASP A 2 14.80 12.25 9.84
C ASP A 2 13.41 12.75 10.20
N ASP A 3 12.55 12.95 9.20
CA ASP A 3 11.16 13.40 9.38
C ASP A 3 10.38 12.54 10.40
N SER A 4 10.77 11.26 10.50
CA SER A 4 10.26 10.30 11.47
C SER A 4 10.50 10.71 12.93
N THR A 5 11.66 11.30 13.24
CA THR A 5 11.97 11.76 14.62
C THR A 5 11.06 12.91 15.02
N VAL A 6 10.82 13.85 14.10
CA VAL A 6 9.92 14.99 14.34
C VAL A 6 8.48 14.50 14.52
N ALA A 7 8.03 13.57 13.68
CA ALA A 7 6.68 12.99 13.78
C ALA A 7 6.45 12.27 15.12
N VAL A 8 7.41 11.44 15.57
CA VAL A 8 7.32 10.74 16.86
C VAL A 8 7.32 11.74 18.02
N PHE A 9 8.15 12.78 17.94
CA PHE A 9 8.19 13.82 18.97
C PHE A 9 6.86 14.59 19.06
N CYS A 10 6.32 15.05 17.94
CA CYS A 10 5.02 15.72 17.88
C CYS A 10 3.86 14.82 18.32
N GLY A 11 3.93 13.50 18.08
CA GLY A 11 2.92 12.53 18.52
C GLY A 11 2.97 12.23 20.01
N LEU A 12 4.15 12.25 20.63
CA LEU A 12 4.32 12.01 22.07
C LEU A 12 4.02 13.25 22.93
N LEU A 13 4.21 14.45 22.37
CA LEU A 13 4.07 15.71 23.10
C LEU A 13 2.65 15.93 23.71
N PRO A 14 1.53 15.60 23.03
CA PRO A 14 0.18 15.65 23.61
C PRO A 14 -0.11 14.64 24.74
N LEU A 15 0.71 13.59 24.89
CA LEU A 15 0.63 12.65 26.03
C LEU A 15 1.28 13.23 27.29
N ILE A 16 2.24 14.14 27.12
CA ILE A 16 3.02 14.75 28.21
C ILE A 16 2.43 16.11 28.60
N LEU A 17 1.80 16.83 27.67
CA LEU A 17 1.20 18.12 27.96
C LEU A 17 -0.07 17.98 28.81
N PRO A 18 -0.19 18.77 29.89
CA PRO A 18 -1.40 18.83 30.69
C PRO A 18 -2.52 19.56 29.94
N ASN A 19 -3.72 19.00 29.98
CA ASN A 19 -4.94 19.57 29.40
C ASN A 19 -5.44 20.81 30.18
N SER A 20 -5.07 20.91 31.46
CA SER A 20 -5.60 21.92 32.40
C SER A 20 -4.48 22.78 33.01
N ASN A 21 -4.79 24.06 33.25
CA ASN A 21 -3.84 25.04 33.79
C ASN A 21 -3.20 24.55 35.11
N PRO A 22 -1.86 24.48 35.20
CA PRO A 22 -1.14 23.97 36.37
C PRO A 22 -1.26 24.85 37.63
N PHE A 23 -1.81 26.07 37.50
CA PHE A 23 -1.95 27.04 38.60
C PHE A 23 -3.32 27.00 39.30
N GLN A 24 -4.19 26.04 38.98
CA GLN A 24 -5.52 25.93 39.58
C GLN A 24 -5.49 25.21 40.94
N LYS A 25 -6.27 25.70 41.92
CA LYS A 25 -6.25 25.28 43.34
C LYS A 25 -6.57 23.78 43.60
N ASN A 26 -7.16 23.08 42.62
CA ASN A 26 -7.47 21.64 42.63
C ASN A 26 -6.90 20.95 41.38
N TRP A 27 -5.68 21.29 40.98
CA TRP A 27 -5.06 20.74 39.78
C TRP A 27 -4.86 19.22 39.88
N LYS A 28 -5.42 18.51 38.91
CA LYS A 28 -5.12 17.10 38.64
C LYS A 28 -4.47 17.03 37.27
N TYR A 29 -3.37 16.29 37.20
CA TYR A 29 -2.70 16.04 35.92
C TYR A 29 -3.58 15.13 35.06
N GLU A 30 -4.06 15.67 33.94
CA GLU A 30 -4.68 14.94 32.86
C GLU A 30 -4.00 15.34 31.56
N SER A 31 -3.54 14.37 30.77
CA SER A 31 -2.92 14.62 29.47
C SER A 31 -3.96 15.06 28.45
N ILE A 32 -3.56 15.86 27.45
CA ILE A 32 -4.44 16.30 26.35
C ILE A 32 -5.00 15.07 25.61
N VAL A 33 -4.14 14.10 25.32
CA VAL A 33 -4.55 12.79 24.79
C VAL A 33 -4.34 11.75 25.86
N GLN A 34 -5.40 11.04 26.25
CA GLN A 34 -5.27 9.95 27.21
C GLN A 34 -4.69 8.71 26.53
N TRP A 35 -3.72 8.05 27.18
CA TRP A 35 -3.12 6.79 26.69
C TRP A 35 -4.18 5.74 26.31
N LYS A 36 -5.22 5.61 27.13
CA LYS A 36 -6.33 4.67 26.88
C LYS A 36 -7.11 4.98 25.60
N VAL A 37 -7.24 6.26 25.24
CA VAL A 37 -7.92 6.68 24.00
C VAL A 37 -7.00 6.43 22.82
N LEU A 38 -5.71 6.81 22.93
CA LEU A 38 -4.72 6.58 21.89
C LEU A 38 -4.60 5.10 21.51
N VAL A 39 -4.45 4.21 22.49
CA VAL A 39 -4.35 2.75 22.26
C VAL A 39 -5.60 2.19 21.58
N LYS A 40 -6.78 2.75 21.87
CA LYS A 40 -8.03 2.35 21.20
C LYS A 40 -8.16 2.90 19.78
N SER A 41 -7.59 4.07 19.51
CA SER A 41 -7.63 4.68 18.18
C SER A 41 -6.66 4.04 17.19
N VAL A 42 -5.65 3.31 17.66
CA VAL A 42 -4.70 2.58 16.80
C VAL A 42 -5.34 1.31 16.24
N SER A 43 -5.32 1.16 14.91
CA SER A 43 -5.73 -0.06 14.21
C SER A 43 -4.66 -1.14 14.32
N TRP A 44 -4.61 -1.86 15.43
CA TRP A 44 -3.64 -2.93 15.69
C TRP A 44 -3.60 -4.00 14.60
N ASP A 45 -4.76 -4.34 14.03
CA ASP A 45 -4.87 -5.32 12.96
C ASP A 45 -4.06 -4.91 11.72
N ALA A 46 -4.09 -3.62 11.36
CA ALA A 46 -3.32 -3.11 10.24
C ALA A 46 -1.81 -3.18 10.51
N LEU A 47 -1.38 -2.90 11.75
CA LEU A 47 0.02 -2.99 12.15
C LEU A 47 0.53 -4.44 12.09
N PHE A 48 -0.25 -5.38 12.62
CA PHE A 48 0.09 -6.81 12.56
C PHE A 48 0.12 -7.33 11.12
N LEU A 49 -0.81 -6.88 10.28
CA LEU A 49 -0.85 -7.30 8.88
C LEU A 49 0.32 -6.75 8.07
N LEU A 50 0.74 -5.50 8.30
CA LEU A 50 1.95 -4.95 7.71
C LEU A 50 3.18 -5.74 8.13
N GLY A 51 3.30 -6.07 9.42
CA GLY A 51 4.37 -6.93 9.92
C GLY A 51 4.35 -8.33 9.29
N ALA A 52 3.18 -8.96 9.18
CA ALA A 52 3.00 -10.26 8.55
C ALA A 52 3.35 -10.23 7.05
N GLY A 53 2.92 -9.20 6.31
CA GLY A 53 3.23 -9.01 4.89
C GLY A 53 4.73 -8.83 4.63
N LEU A 54 5.41 -8.03 5.45
CA LEU A 54 6.87 -7.87 5.39
C LEU A 54 7.61 -9.17 5.73
N SER A 55 7.11 -9.93 6.72
CA SER A 55 7.67 -11.23 7.07
C SER A 55 7.50 -12.26 5.95
N ILE A 56 6.34 -12.31 5.29
CA ILE A 56 6.09 -13.17 4.13
C ILE A 56 7.00 -12.79 2.96
N ALA A 57 7.20 -11.50 2.68
CA ALA A 57 8.16 -11.07 1.67
C ALA A 57 9.59 -11.48 2.01
N ALA A 58 10.00 -11.35 3.28
CA ALA A 58 11.31 -11.82 3.72
C ALA A 58 11.44 -13.35 3.56
N ALA A 59 10.40 -14.11 3.90
CA ALA A 59 10.35 -15.55 3.72
C ALA A 59 10.44 -15.97 2.24
N PHE A 60 9.82 -15.23 1.33
CA PHE A 60 9.96 -15.47 -0.12
C PHE A 60 11.40 -15.25 -0.61
N ARG A 61 12.10 -14.26 -0.06
CA ARG A 61 13.52 -14.01 -0.40
C ARG A 61 14.44 -15.10 0.15
N THR A 62 14.24 -15.52 1.41
CA THR A 62 15.11 -16.53 2.04
C THR A 62 14.87 -17.94 1.51
N SER A 63 13.63 -18.27 1.14
CA SER A 63 13.26 -19.59 0.61
C SER A 63 13.67 -19.82 -0.85
N LYS A 64 14.15 -18.79 -1.57
CA LYS A 64 14.38 -18.80 -3.02
C LYS A 64 13.14 -19.20 -3.84
N LEU A 65 11.95 -19.13 -3.23
CA LEU A 65 10.70 -19.42 -3.91
C LEU A 65 10.44 -18.39 -5.02
N SER A 66 10.99 -17.18 -4.88
CA SER A 66 11.08 -16.18 -5.92
C SER A 66 11.65 -16.72 -7.24
N ASP A 67 12.66 -17.59 -7.19
CA ASP A 67 13.31 -18.14 -8.40
C ASP A 67 12.43 -19.19 -9.07
N SER A 68 11.75 -20.02 -8.27
CA SER A 68 10.77 -21.01 -8.75
C SER A 68 9.53 -20.34 -9.33
N VAL A 69 9.03 -19.29 -8.68
CA VAL A 69 7.90 -18.48 -9.18
C VAL A 69 8.32 -17.70 -10.42
N ALA A 70 9.54 -17.18 -10.48
CA ALA A 70 10.10 -16.56 -11.68
C ALA A 70 10.18 -17.56 -12.85
N GLN A 71 10.53 -18.84 -12.60
CA GLN A 71 10.48 -19.89 -13.61
C GLN A 71 9.06 -20.16 -14.13
N VAL A 72 8.03 -20.15 -13.27
CA VAL A 72 6.62 -20.25 -13.70
C VAL A 72 6.19 -18.98 -14.46
N LEU A 73 6.68 -17.82 -14.05
CA LEU A 73 6.46 -16.54 -14.74
C LEU A 73 7.25 -16.42 -16.04
N LYS A 74 8.21 -17.31 -16.36
CA LYS A 74 8.81 -17.37 -17.71
C LYS A 74 7.79 -17.74 -18.78
N PHE A 75 6.64 -18.31 -18.44
CA PHE A 75 5.52 -18.43 -19.38
C PHE A 75 4.91 -17.07 -19.77
N LEU A 76 5.19 -16.00 -19.01
CA LEU A 76 4.83 -14.62 -19.35
C LEU A 76 5.96 -13.89 -20.10
N ASP A 77 7.09 -14.55 -20.41
CA ASP A 77 8.21 -13.99 -21.16
C ASP A 77 7.77 -13.71 -22.61
N GLY A 78 7.29 -12.48 -22.85
CA GLY A 78 6.62 -12.06 -24.08
C GLY A 78 5.34 -11.24 -23.88
N ILE A 79 4.81 -11.17 -22.64
CA ILE A 79 3.69 -10.30 -22.32
C ILE A 79 4.21 -8.85 -22.13
N PRO A 80 3.61 -7.85 -22.79
CA PRO A 80 4.02 -6.46 -22.62
C PRO A 80 3.82 -6.02 -21.15
N ASN A 81 4.75 -5.23 -20.62
CA ASN A 81 4.71 -4.71 -19.24
C ASN A 81 3.35 -4.06 -18.89
N ALA A 82 2.68 -3.45 -19.86
CA ALA A 82 1.33 -2.91 -19.72
C ALA A 82 0.30 -3.97 -19.28
N ALA A 83 0.35 -5.18 -19.82
CA ALA A 83 -0.58 -6.26 -19.45
C ALA A 83 -0.34 -6.79 -18.03
N ILE A 84 0.91 -6.73 -17.53
CA ILE A 84 1.20 -7.05 -16.12
C ILE A 84 0.63 -5.95 -15.21
N ILE A 85 0.81 -4.68 -15.58
CA ILE A 85 0.29 -3.54 -14.82
C ILE A 85 -1.23 -3.60 -14.69
N ILE A 86 -1.96 -3.85 -15.79
CA ILE A 86 -3.42 -3.91 -15.74
C ILE A 86 -3.92 -5.10 -14.92
N LEU A 87 -3.24 -6.25 -14.98
CA LEU A 87 -3.55 -7.41 -14.15
C LEU A 87 -3.42 -7.09 -12.67
N VAL A 88 -2.32 -6.44 -12.28
CA VAL A 88 -2.08 -6.00 -10.90
C VAL A 88 -3.15 -5.01 -10.44
N ILE A 89 -3.49 -4.02 -11.26
CA ILE A 89 -4.55 -3.02 -10.96
C ILE A 89 -5.89 -3.74 -10.72
N VAL A 90 -6.29 -4.63 -11.62
CA VAL A 90 -7.59 -5.32 -11.52
C VAL A 90 -7.64 -6.25 -10.31
N ILE A 91 -6.60 -7.08 -10.09
CA ILE A 91 -6.58 -8.01 -8.95
C ILE A 91 -6.59 -7.25 -7.63
N SER A 92 -5.68 -6.29 -7.46
CA SER A 92 -5.57 -5.55 -6.20
C SER A 92 -6.78 -4.63 -5.95
N GLY A 93 -7.32 -4.03 -7.01
CA GLY A 93 -8.53 -3.21 -6.95
C GLY A 93 -9.78 -3.99 -6.56
N LEU A 94 -9.99 -5.18 -7.14
CA LEU A 94 -11.12 -6.04 -6.74
C LEU A 94 -10.93 -6.61 -5.32
N PHE A 95 -9.70 -6.92 -4.93
CA PHE A 95 -9.42 -7.42 -3.58
C PHE A 95 -9.66 -6.36 -2.50
N THR A 96 -9.45 -5.09 -2.82
CA THR A 96 -9.70 -3.98 -1.89
C THR A 96 -11.18 -3.64 -1.71
N GLU A 97 -12.08 -4.22 -2.48
CA GLU A 97 -13.52 -4.04 -2.26
C GLU A 97 -14.02 -4.88 -1.07
N VAL A 98 -13.36 -6.02 -0.82
CA VAL A 98 -13.73 -6.93 0.28
C VAL A 98 -12.85 -6.75 1.52
N THR A 99 -11.78 -5.97 1.40
CA THR A 99 -10.73 -5.79 2.41
C THR A 99 -10.44 -4.31 2.60
N SER A 100 -9.95 -3.88 3.76
CA SER A 100 -9.56 -2.47 3.93
C SER A 100 -8.36 -2.10 3.04
N ASN A 101 -8.33 -0.87 2.53
CA ASN A 101 -7.26 -0.40 1.62
C ASN A 101 -5.85 -0.55 2.23
N ILE A 102 -5.70 -0.24 3.52
CA ILE A 102 -4.42 -0.38 4.24
C ILE A 102 -4.01 -1.85 4.34
N SER A 103 -4.99 -2.72 4.58
CA SER A 103 -4.75 -4.16 4.69
C SER A 103 -4.30 -4.75 3.35
N THR A 104 -5.01 -4.43 2.29
CA THR A 104 -4.67 -4.84 0.93
C THR A 104 -3.28 -4.32 0.55
N ALA A 105 -2.98 -3.03 0.78
CA ALA A 105 -1.68 -2.46 0.46
C ALA A 105 -0.54 -3.17 1.21
N SER A 106 -0.73 -3.44 2.50
CA SER A 106 0.26 -4.12 3.35
C SER A 106 0.63 -5.53 2.88
N ILE A 107 -0.30 -6.21 2.20
CA ILE A 107 -0.09 -7.54 1.62
C ILE A 107 0.56 -7.43 0.23
N PHE A 108 -0.01 -6.61 -0.66
CA PHE A 108 0.39 -6.59 -2.07
C PHE A 108 1.72 -5.89 -2.31
N LEU A 109 2.01 -4.77 -1.63
CA LEU A 109 3.24 -4.00 -1.82
C LEU A 109 4.52 -4.84 -1.65
N PRO A 110 4.72 -5.58 -0.54
CA PRO A 110 5.93 -6.38 -0.34
C PRO A 110 6.07 -7.54 -1.34
N ILE A 111 4.95 -8.13 -1.76
CA ILE A 111 4.91 -9.20 -2.76
C ILE A 111 5.33 -8.63 -4.13
N LEU A 112 4.73 -7.51 -4.54
CA LEU A 112 5.04 -6.86 -5.83
C LEU A 112 6.48 -6.34 -5.89
N ASP A 113 7.03 -5.80 -4.79
CA ASP A 113 8.45 -5.42 -4.72
C ASP A 113 9.37 -6.63 -4.94
N SER A 114 9.02 -7.78 -4.32
CA SER A 114 9.82 -9.00 -4.46
C SER A 114 9.71 -9.61 -5.86
N VAL A 115 8.50 -9.61 -6.46
CA VAL A 115 8.28 -10.06 -7.85
C VAL A 115 9.01 -9.15 -8.83
N ALA A 116 8.92 -7.83 -8.69
CA ALA A 116 9.61 -6.89 -9.57
C ALA A 116 11.12 -7.11 -9.57
N ARG A 117 11.73 -7.27 -8.40
CA ARG A 117 13.17 -7.59 -8.27
C ARG A 117 13.55 -8.91 -8.92
N SER A 118 12.69 -9.92 -8.83
CA SER A 118 12.92 -11.26 -9.40
C SER A 118 12.76 -11.27 -10.92
N SER A 119 11.87 -10.43 -11.44
CA SER A 119 11.63 -10.24 -12.88
C SER A 119 12.50 -9.16 -13.50
N PHE A 120 13.44 -8.57 -12.75
CA PHE A 120 14.31 -7.47 -13.19
C PHE A 120 13.58 -6.23 -13.72
N ILE A 121 12.37 -5.98 -13.23
CA ILE A 121 11.56 -4.79 -13.52
C ILE A 121 11.72 -3.82 -12.35
N HIS A 122 11.71 -2.52 -12.63
CA HIS A 122 11.75 -1.52 -11.57
C HIS A 122 10.50 -1.65 -10.66
N PRO A 123 10.63 -1.85 -9.34
CA PRO A 123 9.49 -2.11 -8.43
C PRO A 123 8.44 -0.99 -8.42
N GLY A 124 8.88 0.25 -8.60
CA GLY A 124 7.99 1.41 -8.79
C GLY A 124 6.93 1.23 -9.89
N LEU A 125 7.21 0.48 -10.96
CA LEU A 125 6.26 0.23 -12.05
C LEU A 125 5.07 -0.64 -11.64
N LEU A 126 5.21 -1.47 -10.59
CA LEU A 126 4.13 -2.34 -10.09
C LEU A 126 3.53 -1.82 -8.79
N VAL A 127 4.38 -1.31 -7.89
CA VAL A 127 3.98 -0.83 -6.56
C VAL A 127 3.13 0.43 -6.62
N LEU A 128 3.49 1.41 -7.46
CA LEU A 128 2.75 2.66 -7.58
C LEU A 128 1.33 2.47 -8.13
N PRO A 129 1.11 1.80 -9.29
CA PRO A 129 -0.24 1.58 -9.78
C PRO A 129 -1.07 0.70 -8.85
N CYS A 130 -0.46 -0.28 -8.17
CA CYS A 130 -1.16 -1.06 -7.15
C CYS A 130 -1.64 -0.19 -5.99
N THR A 131 -0.80 0.71 -5.48
CA THR A 131 -1.16 1.60 -4.37
C THR A 131 -2.33 2.52 -4.74
N LEU A 132 -2.34 3.03 -5.97
CA LEU A 132 -3.46 3.82 -6.49
C LEU A 132 -4.72 2.94 -6.67
N ALA A 133 -4.60 1.75 -7.26
CA ALA A 133 -5.72 0.84 -7.47
C ALA A 133 -6.39 0.41 -6.15
N VAL A 134 -5.60 0.11 -5.12
CA VAL A 134 -6.06 -0.26 -3.78
C VAL A 134 -6.74 0.92 -3.06
N SER A 135 -6.50 2.15 -3.49
CA SER A 135 -7.20 3.32 -2.95
C SER A 135 -8.59 3.52 -3.58
N LEU A 136 -8.88 2.85 -4.70
CA LEU A 136 -10.12 2.97 -5.47
C LEU A 136 -11.11 1.86 -5.08
N ALA A 137 -11.72 2.00 -3.88
CA ALA A 137 -12.74 1.07 -3.38
C ALA A 137 -14.13 1.75 -3.34
N PHE A 138 -14.91 1.58 -4.41
CA PHE A 138 -16.19 2.27 -4.64
C PHE A 138 -17.41 1.33 -4.70
N MET A 139 -17.21 0.02 -4.72
CA MET A 139 -18.25 -0.98 -5.01
C MET A 139 -19.02 -1.44 -3.78
N LEU A 140 -18.34 -1.60 -2.64
CA LEU A 140 -18.95 -2.13 -1.42
C LEU A 140 -18.97 -1.10 -0.26
N PRO A 141 -20.05 -1.10 0.55
CA PRO A 141 -20.17 -0.22 1.72
C PRO A 141 -19.22 -0.60 2.86
N ILE A 142 -18.70 -1.82 2.87
CA ILE A 142 -17.79 -2.31 3.91
C ILE A 142 -16.33 -1.85 3.70
N ALA A 143 -15.99 -1.46 2.47
CA ALA A 143 -14.61 -1.21 2.07
C ALA A 143 -14.05 0.09 2.65
N THR A 144 -14.87 1.16 2.69
CA THR A 144 -14.42 2.49 3.12
C THR A 144 -15.45 3.20 4.01
N PRO A 145 -15.00 3.94 5.05
CA PRO A 145 -15.90 4.68 5.95
C PRO A 145 -16.88 5.64 5.25
N PRO A 146 -16.51 6.38 4.19
CA PRO A 146 -17.45 7.25 3.47
C PRO A 146 -18.61 6.47 2.84
N ASN A 147 -18.33 5.31 2.23
CA ASN A 147 -19.36 4.45 1.64
C ASN A 147 -20.29 3.88 2.72
N ALA A 148 -19.74 3.53 3.89
CA ALA A 148 -20.50 3.06 5.04
C ALA A 148 -21.44 4.14 5.62
N ILE A 149 -20.98 5.40 5.70
CA ILE A 149 -21.77 6.53 6.21
C ILE A 149 -23.00 6.79 5.32
N ILE A 150 -22.79 6.80 4.00
CA ILE A 150 -23.87 7.03 3.03
C ILE A 150 -24.85 5.84 3.03
N PHE A 151 -24.37 4.60 3.14
CA PHE A 151 -25.23 3.43 3.27
C PHE A 151 -26.05 3.46 4.58
N GLY A 152 -25.46 3.92 5.68
CA GLY A 152 -26.12 4.08 6.98
C GLY A 152 -27.24 5.12 7.00
N SER A 153 -27.35 5.99 5.98
CA SER A 153 -28.44 6.96 5.85
C SER A 153 -29.81 6.33 5.49
N GLY A 154 -29.85 5.03 5.18
CA GLY A 154 -31.09 4.26 4.97
C GLY A 154 -31.74 4.43 3.58
N GLY A 155 -31.19 5.27 2.72
CA GLY A 155 -31.76 5.56 1.39
C GLY A 155 -31.25 4.68 0.23
N LEU A 156 -30.27 3.82 0.45
CA LEU A 156 -29.55 3.10 -0.62
C LEU A 156 -29.50 1.60 -0.39
N ARG A 157 -29.76 0.81 -1.44
CA ARG A 157 -29.55 -0.64 -1.42
C ARG A 157 -28.12 -0.95 -1.85
N VAL A 158 -27.57 -2.06 -1.34
CA VAL A 158 -26.22 -2.53 -1.68
C VAL A 158 -26.06 -2.70 -3.20
N ILE A 159 -27.11 -3.16 -3.90
CA ILE A 159 -27.07 -3.39 -5.35
C ILE A 159 -26.90 -2.08 -6.16
N ASP A 160 -27.41 -0.96 -5.66
CA ASP A 160 -27.34 0.35 -6.32
C ASP A 160 -25.93 0.94 -6.17
N MET A 161 -25.30 0.69 -5.01
CA MET A 161 -23.90 1.03 -4.78
C MET A 161 -22.97 0.17 -5.65
N VAL A 162 -23.20 -1.15 -5.73
CA VAL A 162 -22.37 -2.05 -6.56
C VAL A 162 -22.42 -1.66 -8.03
N LYS A 163 -23.61 -1.37 -8.58
CA LYS A 163 -23.74 -0.95 -9.99
C LYS A 163 -22.97 0.33 -10.28
N THR A 164 -23.10 1.32 -9.40
CA THR A 164 -22.42 2.62 -9.55
C THR A 164 -20.92 2.48 -9.34
N GLY A 165 -20.51 1.67 -8.37
CA GLY A 165 -19.11 1.41 -8.03
C GLY A 165 -18.36 0.62 -9.10
N ILE A 166 -19.00 -0.33 -9.79
CA ILE A 166 -18.37 -1.01 -10.95
C ILE A 166 -17.98 0.01 -12.02
N VAL A 167 -18.87 0.95 -12.35
CA VAL A 167 -18.59 1.99 -13.34
C VAL A 167 -17.43 2.86 -12.88
N MET A 168 -17.42 3.27 -11.61
CA MET A 168 -16.36 4.10 -11.06
C MET A 168 -15.01 3.37 -10.98
N ASN A 169 -15.01 2.08 -10.63
CA ASN A 169 -13.80 1.26 -10.59
C ASN A 169 -13.22 1.06 -11.99
N ILE A 170 -14.05 0.80 -13.01
CA ILE A 170 -13.58 0.67 -14.39
C ILE A 170 -12.93 1.98 -14.86
N LEU A 171 -13.58 3.13 -14.60
CA LEU A 171 -13.01 4.44 -14.94
C LEU A 171 -11.72 4.71 -14.17
N GLY A 172 -11.69 4.42 -12.86
CA GLY A 172 -10.53 4.58 -12.01
C GLY A 172 -9.34 3.72 -12.45
N PHE A 173 -9.59 2.43 -12.73
CA PHE A 173 -8.55 1.51 -13.22
C PHE A 173 -8.03 1.93 -14.58
N LEU A 174 -8.90 2.42 -15.47
CA LEU A 174 -8.48 2.97 -16.76
C LEU A 174 -7.57 4.19 -16.59
N VAL A 175 -7.95 5.13 -15.72
CA VAL A 175 -7.14 6.32 -15.42
C VAL A 175 -5.79 5.93 -14.81
N VAL A 176 -5.78 5.02 -13.83
CA VAL A 176 -4.54 4.52 -13.21
C VAL A 176 -3.66 3.81 -14.23
N PHE A 177 -4.25 2.99 -15.09
CA PHE A 177 -3.53 2.30 -16.17
C PHE A 177 -2.89 3.28 -17.16
N LEU A 178 -3.63 4.29 -17.60
CA LEU A 178 -3.11 5.34 -18.49
C LEU A 178 -2.02 6.17 -17.80
N ALA A 179 -2.21 6.54 -16.53
CA ALA A 179 -1.21 7.26 -15.76
C ALA A 179 0.08 6.45 -15.58
N ALA A 180 -0.04 5.16 -15.25
CA ALA A 180 1.05 4.24 -15.05
C ALA A 180 1.87 3.98 -16.33
N THR A 181 1.21 3.96 -17.49
CA THR A 181 1.88 3.72 -18.79
C THR A 181 2.45 4.99 -19.44
N THR A 182 1.96 6.18 -19.07
CA THR A 182 2.25 7.40 -19.84
C THR A 182 3.09 8.44 -19.09
N TRP A 183 2.72 8.84 -17.87
CA TRP A 183 3.36 9.96 -17.14
C TRP A 183 4.11 9.52 -15.89
N MET A 184 3.67 8.45 -15.23
CA MET A 184 4.36 7.90 -14.05
C MET A 184 5.82 7.48 -14.35
N PRO A 185 6.14 6.84 -15.48
CA PRO A 185 7.53 6.52 -15.80
C PRO A 185 8.38 7.77 -16.03
N LYS A 186 7.81 8.81 -16.65
CA LYS A 186 8.51 10.08 -16.90
C LYS A 186 8.78 10.89 -15.63
N ILE A 187 7.80 10.94 -14.72
CA ILE A 187 7.89 11.73 -13.48
C ILE A 187 8.86 11.09 -12.49
N TYR A 188 8.76 9.77 -12.31
CA TYR A 188 9.60 9.02 -11.38
C TYR A 188 10.90 8.51 -12.01
N GLY A 189 11.15 8.86 -13.28
CA GLY A 189 12.34 8.43 -14.01
C GLY A 189 12.44 6.91 -14.17
N LEU A 190 11.32 6.20 -14.28
CA LEU A 190 11.24 4.74 -14.42
C LEU A 190 11.44 4.26 -15.87
N ASP A 191 12.08 5.08 -16.72
CA ASP A 191 12.41 4.73 -18.10
C ASP A 191 13.32 3.49 -18.17
N ASP A 192 13.40 2.86 -19.34
CA ASP A 192 14.24 1.66 -19.58
C ASP A 192 15.69 1.84 -19.09
N ARG A 193 16.23 3.07 -19.16
CA ARG A 193 17.56 3.43 -18.62
C ARG A 193 17.68 3.31 -17.10
N ALA A 194 16.66 3.68 -16.33
CA ALA A 194 16.69 3.50 -14.89
C ALA A 194 16.58 2.03 -14.52
N THR A 195 15.82 1.26 -15.29
CA THR A 195 15.77 -0.20 -15.15
C THR A 195 17.12 -0.85 -15.45
N GLU A 196 17.85 -0.40 -16.48
CA GLU A 196 19.23 -0.83 -16.78
C GLU A 196 20.22 -0.46 -15.67
N ILE A 197 20.13 0.76 -15.10
CA ILE A 197 20.99 1.19 -13.98
C ILE A 197 20.70 0.34 -12.74
N PHE A 198 19.43 0.10 -12.39
CA PHE A 198 19.07 -0.80 -11.30
C PHE A 198 19.58 -2.23 -11.53
N TYR A 199 19.52 -2.73 -12.77
CA TYR A 199 20.04 -4.04 -13.15
C TYR A 199 21.56 -4.13 -12.96
N SER A 200 22.31 -3.13 -13.42
CA SER A 200 23.78 -3.08 -13.26
C SER A 200 24.24 -2.99 -11.80
N ILE A 201 23.50 -2.27 -10.95
CA ILE A 201 23.77 -2.17 -9.51
C ILE A 201 23.50 -3.52 -8.83
N ASN A 202 22.39 -4.19 -9.16
CA ASN A 202 22.03 -5.44 -8.51
C ASN A 202 23.02 -6.58 -8.85
N ILE A 203 23.56 -6.60 -10.07
CA ILE A 203 24.61 -7.53 -10.51
C ILE A 203 25.96 -7.26 -9.82
N THR A 204 26.34 -5.99 -9.65
CA THR A 204 27.60 -5.65 -8.96
C THR A 204 27.54 -6.00 -7.47
N THR A 205 26.38 -5.85 -6.82
CA THR A 205 26.21 -6.28 -5.43
C THR A 205 26.18 -7.80 -5.24
N SER A 206 25.61 -8.57 -6.18
CA SER A 206 25.62 -10.04 -6.09
C SER A 206 27.00 -10.65 -6.37
N THR A 207 27.86 -9.95 -7.13
CA THR A 207 29.24 -10.37 -7.40
C THR A 207 30.18 -10.09 -6.21
N THR A 208 29.87 -9.07 -5.40
CA THR A 208 30.71 -8.68 -4.25
C THR A 208 30.30 -9.37 -2.94
N ALA A 209 29.06 -9.86 -2.81
CA ALA A 209 28.59 -10.61 -1.64
C ALA A 209 28.95 -12.12 -1.68
N GLY A 210 29.66 -12.56 -2.72
CA GLY A 210 30.13 -13.94 -2.91
C GLY A 210 31.63 -14.14 -2.68
N GLN A 211 32.34 -13.16 -2.11
CA GLN A 211 33.72 -13.29 -1.61
C GLN A 211 33.80 -13.08 -0.10
#